data_AF-A0A5M8SBJ3-F1
#
_entry.id   AF-A0A5M8SBJ3-F1
#
_cell.length_a   1.000
_cell.length_b   1.000
_cell.length_c   1.000
_cell.angle_alpha   90.00
_cell.angle_beta   90.00
_cell.angle_gamma   90.00
#
_symmetry.space_group_name_H-M   'P 1'
#
loop_
_entity.id
_entity.type
_entity.pdbx_description
1 polymer ?
#
loop_
_entity_poly.entity_id
_entity_poly.type
_entity_poly.pdbx_seq_one_letter_code
_entity_poly.pdbx_strand_id
1 'polypeptide(L)'
;MTKEHVIANYVRFARLRGDRTIQVRVGDVLKQLGWTNRTPSVFSTLNSQAFQKEAGLELLEKHGGPSSGGPSTTWVFTYKLIDAPQSTDQAVVANGAGLSNLKGILRDVLQEFGGGEAYLKAEREWGPDPWERVAEEKRTDPGDHR
;
A
#
# COMPACT_ATOMS: atom_id res chain seq x y z
N MET A 1 -17.53 -11.71 -14.26
CA MET A 1 -16.28 -11.46 -15.01
C MET A 1 -15.85 -9.98 -15.01
N THR A 2 -16.69 -9.04 -15.45
CA THR A 2 -16.31 -7.60 -15.51
C THR A 2 -16.06 -7.00 -14.13
N LYS A 3 -16.93 -7.30 -13.16
CA LYS A 3 -16.85 -6.74 -11.80
C LYS A 3 -15.57 -7.18 -11.09
N GLU A 4 -15.22 -8.45 -11.18
CA GLU A 4 -14.05 -9.06 -10.54
C GLU A 4 -12.76 -8.47 -11.12
N HIS A 5 -12.72 -8.27 -12.44
CA HIS A 5 -11.59 -7.63 -13.10
C HIS A 5 -11.37 -6.19 -12.64
N VAL A 6 -12.45 -5.41 -12.53
CA VAL A 6 -12.36 -4.02 -12.07
C VAL A 6 -11.95 -3.95 -10.59
N ILE A 7 -12.48 -4.84 -9.76
CA ILE A 7 -12.11 -4.93 -8.34
C ILE A 7 -10.61 -5.27 -8.20
N ALA A 8 -10.13 -6.27 -8.93
CA ALA A 8 -8.74 -6.72 -8.84
C ALA A 8 -7.73 -5.70 -9.40
N ASN A 9 -8.05 -5.02 -10.51
CA ASN A 9 -7.09 -4.18 -11.23
C ASN A 9 -7.21 -2.67 -10.95
N TYR A 10 -8.35 -2.20 -10.47
CA TYR A 10 -8.54 -0.77 -10.16
C TYR A 10 -8.73 -0.57 -8.66
N VAL A 11 -9.71 -1.24 -8.07
CA VAL A 11 -10.08 -0.99 -6.67
C VAL A 11 -8.97 -1.42 -5.73
N ARG A 12 -8.40 -2.62 -5.92
CA ARG A 12 -7.31 -3.11 -5.07
C ARG A 12 -6.07 -2.23 -5.14
N PHE A 13 -5.67 -1.80 -6.34
CA PHE A 13 -4.50 -0.92 -6.50
C PHE A 13 -4.74 0.47 -5.92
N ALA A 14 -5.94 1.04 -6.10
CA ALA A 14 -6.31 2.31 -5.49
C ALA A 14 -6.30 2.24 -3.96
N ARG A 15 -6.81 1.14 -3.38
CA ARG A 15 -6.73 0.89 -1.93
C ARG A 15 -5.29 0.79 -1.44
N LEU A 16 -4.44 0.04 -2.16
CA LEU A 16 -3.01 -0.09 -1.82
C LEU A 16 -2.27 1.26 -1.89
N ARG A 17 -2.67 2.13 -2.81
CA ARG A 17 -2.09 3.47 -2.99
C ARG A 17 -2.66 4.52 -2.03
N GLY A 18 -3.78 4.24 -1.38
CA GLY A 18 -4.51 5.22 -0.55
C GLY A 18 -5.25 6.28 -1.37
N ASP A 19 -5.54 5.99 -2.64
CA ASP A 19 -6.30 6.90 -3.50
C ASP A 19 -7.77 6.93 -3.06
N ARG A 20 -8.31 8.13 -2.83
CA ARG A 20 -9.71 8.33 -2.38
C ARG A 20 -10.72 8.19 -3.53
N THR A 21 -10.26 8.42 -4.76
CA THR A 21 -11.09 8.41 -5.97
C THR A 21 -10.43 7.59 -7.07
N ILE A 22 -11.25 6.91 -7.86
CA ILE A 22 -10.81 6.15 -9.02
C ILE A 22 -11.59 6.55 -10.26
N GLN A 23 -10.91 6.57 -11.39
CA GLN A 23 -11.54 6.79 -12.69
C GLN A 23 -11.43 5.52 -13.51
N VAL A 24 -12.57 5.03 -14.00
CA VAL A 24 -12.65 3.81 -14.79
C VAL A 24 -13.34 4.13 -16.11
N ARG A 25 -12.60 3.99 -17.21
CA ARG A 25 -13.13 4.15 -18.56
C ARG A 25 -13.63 2.80 -19.10
N VAL A 26 -14.84 2.81 -19.69
CA VAL A 26 -15.46 1.60 -20.28
C VAL A 26 -14.57 0.96 -21.34
N GLY A 27 -13.99 1.78 -22.23
CA GLY A 27 -13.11 1.30 -23.30
C GLY A 27 -11.85 0.59 -22.81
N ASP A 28 -11.28 1.02 -21.68
CA ASP A 28 -10.07 0.41 -21.14
C ASP A 28 -10.39 -0.94 -20.51
N VAL A 29 -11.51 -1.04 -19.79
CA VAL A 29 -12.00 -2.32 -19.25
C VAL A 29 -12.28 -3.33 -20.37
N LEU A 30 -12.89 -2.90 -21.47
CA LEU A 30 -13.12 -3.76 -22.65
C LEU A 30 -11.81 -4.25 -23.27
N LYS A 31 -10.83 -3.35 -23.46
CA LYS A 31 -9.51 -3.70 -24.00
C LYS A 31 -8.78 -4.70 -23.11
N GLN A 32 -8.80 -4.49 -21.79
CA GLN A 32 -8.16 -5.39 -20.84
C GLN A 32 -8.82 -6.78 -20.78
N LEU A 33 -10.14 -6.85 -20.98
CA LEU A 33 -10.88 -8.12 -21.07
C LEU A 33 -10.84 -8.75 -22.46
N GLY A 34 -10.26 -8.08 -23.47
CA GLY A 34 -10.23 -8.55 -24.86
C GLY A 34 -11.61 -8.59 -25.52
N TRP A 35 -12.56 -7.77 -25.08
CA TRP A 35 -13.94 -7.77 -25.58
C TRP A 35 -14.19 -6.62 -26.56
N THR A 36 -14.77 -6.93 -27.73
CA THR A 36 -15.04 -5.92 -28.77
C THR A 36 -16.50 -5.47 -28.80
N ASN A 37 -17.45 -6.38 -28.53
CA ASN A 37 -18.90 -6.13 -28.70
C ASN A 37 -19.71 -6.25 -27.39
N ARG A 38 -19.08 -5.98 -26.24
CA ARG A 38 -19.72 -6.08 -24.91
C ARG A 38 -19.86 -4.75 -24.18
N THR A 39 -19.75 -3.63 -24.90
CA THR A 39 -19.85 -2.27 -24.35
C THR A 39 -21.10 -2.04 -23.49
N PRO A 40 -22.32 -2.44 -23.92
CA PRO A 40 -23.52 -2.23 -23.10
C PRO A 40 -23.48 -3.02 -21.79
N SER A 41 -22.88 -4.21 -21.79
CA SER A 41 -22.76 -5.07 -20.60
C SER A 41 -21.75 -4.52 -19.60
N VAL A 42 -20.62 -3.99 -20.07
CA VAL A 42 -19.63 -3.33 -19.21
C VAL A 42 -20.21 -2.04 -18.64
N PHE A 43 -20.84 -1.22 -19.48
CA PHE A 43 -21.49 0.03 -19.07
C PHE A 43 -22.57 -0.20 -18.02
N SER A 44 -23.46 -1.17 -18.21
CA SER A 44 -24.52 -1.48 -17.24
C SER A 44 -23.95 -2.02 -15.92
N THR A 45 -22.88 -2.83 -15.98
CA THR A 45 -22.20 -3.34 -14.78
C THR A 45 -21.58 -2.22 -13.96
N LEU A 46 -20.84 -1.31 -14.62
CA LEU A 46 -20.20 -0.16 -13.96
C LEU A 46 -21.22 0.83 -13.38
N ASN A 47 -22.36 1.02 -14.06
CA ASN A 47 -23.44 1.88 -13.59
C ASN A 47 -24.34 1.21 -12.52
N SER A 48 -24.18 -0.09 -12.27
CA SER A 48 -25.03 -0.83 -11.32
C SER A 48 -24.67 -0.54 -9.87
N GLN A 49 -25.69 -0.36 -9.03
CA GLN A 49 -25.51 -0.23 -7.58
C GLN A 49 -24.98 -1.52 -6.93
N ALA A 50 -25.27 -2.69 -7.51
CA ALA A 50 -24.78 -3.95 -6.97
C ALA A 50 -23.25 -4.03 -7.02
N PHE A 51 -22.66 -3.61 -8.15
CA PHE A 51 -21.21 -3.50 -8.31
C PHE A 51 -20.61 -2.47 -7.33
N GLN A 52 -21.23 -1.30 -7.20
CA GLN A 52 -20.79 -0.26 -6.28
C GLN A 52 -20.73 -0.75 -4.83
N LYS A 53 -21.78 -1.42 -4.36
CA LYS A 53 -21.83 -2.01 -3.01
C LYS A 53 -20.80 -3.12 -2.83
N GLU A 54 -20.68 -4.04 -3.79
CA GLU A 54 -19.73 -5.17 -3.73
C GLU A 54 -18.27 -4.69 -3.73
N ALA A 55 -17.96 -3.65 -4.51
CA ALA A 55 -16.62 -3.07 -4.59
C ALA A 55 -16.31 -2.06 -3.46
N GLY A 56 -17.30 -1.66 -2.66
CA GLY A 56 -17.16 -0.61 -1.65
C GLY A 56 -16.89 0.78 -2.27
N LEU A 57 -17.54 1.07 -3.38
CA LEU A 57 -17.40 2.29 -4.17
C LEU A 57 -18.72 3.08 -4.17
N GLU A 58 -18.62 4.39 -4.29
CA GLU A 58 -19.75 5.29 -4.52
C GLU A 58 -19.54 6.03 -5.84
N LEU A 59 -20.51 6.00 -6.75
CA LEU A 59 -20.41 6.71 -8.01
C LEU A 59 -20.57 8.22 -7.77
N LEU A 60 -19.52 9.00 -8.02
CA LEU A 60 -19.56 10.47 -7.94
C LEU A 60 -20.11 11.07 -9.23
N GLU A 61 -19.53 10.69 -10.36
CA GLU A 61 -19.84 11.31 -11.65
C GLU A 61 -19.56 10.34 -12.79
N LYS A 62 -20.24 10.55 -13.91
CA LYS A 62 -19.92 9.93 -15.20
C LYS A 62 -19.89 10.99 -16.29
N HIS A 63 -18.86 10.96 -17.14
CA HIS A 63 -18.68 11.91 -18.24
C HIS A 63 -18.06 11.25 -19.49
N GLY A 64 -17.95 12.02 -20.58
CA GLY A 64 -17.33 11.56 -21.83
C GLY A 64 -18.23 10.69 -22.72
N GLY A 65 -19.50 10.53 -22.37
CA GLY A 65 -20.48 9.81 -23.20
C GLY A 65 -20.94 10.60 -24.44
N PRO A 66 -21.49 9.91 -25.45
CA PRO A 66 -22.15 10.57 -26.57
C PRO A 66 -23.39 11.33 -26.09
N SER A 67 -23.77 12.41 -26.79
CA SER A 67 -24.95 13.23 -26.45
C SER A 67 -26.26 12.45 -26.39
N SER A 68 -26.32 11.26 -27.01
CA SER A 68 -27.45 10.34 -26.96
C SER A 68 -27.59 9.59 -25.63
N GLY A 69 -26.62 9.69 -24.71
CA GLY A 69 -26.67 9.00 -23.41
C GLY A 69 -26.51 7.48 -23.49
N GLY A 70 -26.26 6.93 -24.69
CA GLY A 70 -26.15 5.49 -24.92
C GLY A 70 -24.83 4.87 -24.43
N PRO A 71 -24.76 3.52 -24.41
CA PRO A 71 -23.55 2.80 -24.05
C PRO A 71 -22.42 3.08 -25.05
N SER A 72 -21.28 3.55 -24.54
CA SER A 72 -20.10 3.93 -25.33
C SER A 72 -18.82 3.57 -24.59
N THR A 73 -17.74 3.31 -25.34
CA THR A 73 -16.40 3.07 -24.81
C THR A 73 -15.73 4.35 -24.29
N THR A 74 -16.30 5.51 -24.60
CA THR A 74 -15.81 6.83 -24.17
C THR A 74 -16.27 7.23 -22.77
N TRP A 75 -17.27 6.53 -22.20
CA TRP A 75 -17.71 6.80 -20.84
C TRP A 75 -16.60 6.56 -19.82
N VAL A 76 -16.42 7.55 -18.95
CA VAL A 76 -15.54 7.51 -17.79
C VAL A 76 -16.42 7.64 -16.54
N PHE A 77 -16.26 6.71 -15.61
CA PHE A 77 -16.93 6.71 -14.33
C PHE A 77 -15.93 7.08 -13.24
N THR A 78 -16.24 8.12 -12.47
CA THR A 78 -15.47 8.54 -11.30
C THR A 78 -16.15 8.01 -10.05
N TYR A 79 -15.45 7.17 -9.29
CA TYR A 79 -15.94 6.61 -8.03
C TYR A 79 -15.14 7.14 -6.84
N LYS A 80 -15.78 7.23 -5.69
CA LYS A 80 -15.17 7.43 -4.39
C LYS A 80 -15.08 6.09 -3.66
N LEU A 81 -13.96 5.81 -3.00
CA LEU A 81 -13.81 4.62 -2.16
C LEU A 81 -14.42 4.91 -0.79
N ILE A 82 -15.38 4.09 -0.36
CA ILE A 82 -16.06 4.24 0.94
C ILE A 82 -15.15 3.78 2.09
N ASP A 83 -14.33 2.77 1.81
CA ASP A 83 -13.39 2.15 2.75
C ASP A 83 -11.94 2.50 2.42
N ALA A 84 -11.71 3.62 1.71
CA ALA A 84 -10.36 4.16 1.68
C ALA A 84 -9.99 4.41 3.15
N PRO A 85 -8.86 3.84 3.66
CA PRO A 85 -8.32 4.34 4.90
C PRO A 85 -8.31 5.83 4.70
N GLN A 86 -8.98 6.57 5.59
CA GLN A 86 -8.90 8.01 5.55
C GLN A 86 -7.40 8.26 5.52
N SER A 87 -6.86 8.61 4.34
CA SER A 87 -5.59 9.26 4.25
C SER A 87 -5.92 10.49 5.05
N THR A 88 -5.74 10.44 6.36
CA THR A 88 -5.47 11.62 7.12
C THR A 88 -4.43 12.26 6.23
N ASP A 89 -4.73 13.45 5.71
CA ASP A 89 -3.67 14.36 5.39
C ASP A 89 -2.82 14.35 6.66
N GLN A 90 -1.83 13.44 6.72
CA GLN A 90 -0.89 13.35 7.79
C GLN A 90 -0.09 14.59 7.50
N ALA A 91 -0.59 15.71 8.05
CA ALA A 91 0.06 16.99 8.01
C ALA A 91 1.50 16.66 8.35
N VAL A 92 2.40 16.85 7.38
CA VAL A 92 3.82 16.53 7.54
C VAL A 92 4.22 17.19 8.84
N VAL A 93 4.43 16.37 9.88
CA VAL A 93 4.55 16.92 11.22
C VAL A 93 5.86 17.68 11.22
N ALA A 94 5.75 19.00 11.36
CA ALA A 94 6.90 19.89 11.28
C ALA A 94 8.01 19.39 12.21
N ASN A 95 9.26 19.53 11.76
CA ASN A 95 10.45 19.19 12.53
C ASN A 95 10.61 17.69 12.89
N GLY A 96 9.99 16.78 12.14
CA GLY A 96 10.21 15.34 12.30
C GLY A 96 9.64 14.76 13.60
N ALA A 97 8.74 15.46 14.28
CA ALA A 97 8.16 15.01 15.55
C ALA A 97 7.39 13.68 15.41
N GLY A 98 6.83 13.39 14.23
CA GLY A 98 6.24 12.08 13.94
C GLY A 98 7.25 10.93 14.06
N LEU A 99 8.49 11.14 13.60
CA LEU A 99 9.55 10.14 13.69
C LEU A 99 10.06 9.99 15.14
N SER A 100 10.11 11.10 15.89
CA SER A 100 10.43 11.07 17.32
C SER A 100 9.43 10.27 18.15
N ASN A 101 8.15 10.30 17.80
CA ASN A 101 7.10 9.52 18.48
C ASN A 101 7.23 8.01 18.23
N LEU A 102 7.93 7.59 17.17
CA LEU A 102 8.20 6.18 16.89
C LEU A 102 9.38 5.61 17.70
N LYS A 103 10.15 6.45 18.40
CA LYS A 103 11.27 5.99 19.23
C LYS A 103 10.76 5.07 20.34
N GLY A 104 11.24 3.83 20.34
CA GLY A 104 10.85 2.83 21.33
C GLY A 104 9.56 2.06 21.01
N ILE A 105 9.02 2.16 19.78
CA ILE A 105 7.81 1.42 19.37
C ILE A 105 7.92 -0.11 19.54
N LEU A 106 9.15 -0.65 19.50
CA LEU A 106 9.43 -2.08 19.72
C LEU A 106 10.03 -2.37 21.10
N ARG A 107 10.03 -1.41 22.03
CA ARG A 107 10.68 -1.57 23.33
C ARG A 107 10.12 -2.79 24.08
N ASP A 108 8.80 -2.85 24.22
CA ASP A 108 8.16 -3.90 25.03
C ASP A 108 8.34 -5.28 24.38
N VAL A 109 8.19 -5.35 23.05
CA VAL A 109 8.42 -6.59 22.28
C VAL A 109 9.86 -7.07 22.44
N LEU A 110 10.85 -6.19 22.27
CA LEU A 110 12.26 -6.56 22.42
C LEU A 110 12.62 -6.87 23.87
N GLN A 111 11.92 -6.29 24.84
CA GLN A 111 12.11 -6.57 26.26
C GLN A 111 11.75 -8.03 26.59
N GLU A 112 10.71 -8.60 25.96
CA GLU A 112 10.35 -10.02 26.11
C GLU A 112 11.48 -10.96 25.67
N PHE A 113 12.28 -10.54 24.69
CA PHE A 113 13.47 -11.26 24.23
C PHE A 113 14.75 -10.93 25.02
N GLY A 114 14.63 -10.28 26.18
CA GLY A 114 15.78 -9.89 27.01
C GLY A 114 16.49 -8.61 26.54
N GLY A 115 15.86 -7.85 25.63
CA GLY A 115 16.40 -6.64 25.01
C GLY A 115 16.91 -6.89 23.59
N GLY A 116 16.91 -5.83 22.75
CA GLY A 116 17.28 -5.96 21.34
C GLY A 116 18.71 -6.42 21.11
N GLU A 117 19.65 -5.99 21.96
CA GLU A 117 21.05 -6.45 21.92
C GLU A 117 21.17 -7.93 22.28
N ALA A 118 20.41 -8.40 23.28
CA ALA A 118 20.43 -9.80 23.69
C ALA A 118 19.85 -10.70 22.59
N TYR A 119 18.73 -10.28 21.97
CA TYR A 119 18.14 -10.96 20.83
C TYR A 119 19.12 -11.06 19.66
N LEU A 120 19.77 -9.94 19.29
CA LEU A 120 20.74 -9.94 18.18
C LEU A 120 21.97 -10.80 18.49
N LYS A 121 22.43 -10.84 19.75
CA LYS A 121 23.56 -11.68 20.17
C LYS A 121 23.20 -13.17 20.11
N ALA A 122 21.96 -13.53 20.47
CA ALA A 122 21.45 -14.89 20.36
C ALA A 122 21.30 -15.33 18.90
N GLU A 123 20.70 -14.49 18.04
CA GLU A 123 20.47 -14.83 16.63
C GLU A 123 21.75 -14.93 15.81
N ARG A 124 22.78 -14.14 16.13
CA ARG A 124 23.99 -14.05 15.29
C ARG A 124 24.98 -15.19 15.49
N GLU A 125 24.93 -15.94 16.60
CA GLU A 125 25.86 -17.04 16.92
C GLU A 125 27.35 -16.71 16.67
N TRP A 126 27.72 -15.43 16.61
CA TRP A 126 29.09 -15.04 16.31
C TRP A 126 29.87 -15.15 17.60
N GLY A 127 30.98 -15.88 17.57
CA GLY A 127 31.99 -15.87 18.63
C GLY A 127 32.43 -14.43 18.96
N PRO A 128 33.33 -14.26 19.95
CA PRO A 128 33.56 -12.99 20.65
C PRO A 128 33.58 -11.79 19.71
N ASP A 129 32.87 -10.74 20.13
CA ASP A 129 32.62 -9.53 19.36
C ASP A 129 33.95 -9.07 18.73
N PRO A 130 34.02 -8.65 17.45
CA PRO A 130 35.27 -8.21 16.85
C PRO A 130 36.04 -7.20 17.72
N TRP A 131 35.31 -6.38 18.49
CA TRP A 131 35.88 -5.44 19.45
C TRP A 131 36.38 -6.09 20.75
N GLU A 132 35.75 -7.16 21.22
CA GLU A 132 36.25 -7.98 22.34
C GLU A 132 37.55 -8.69 21.97
N ARG A 133 37.64 -9.26 20.76
CA ARG A 133 38.89 -9.87 20.25
C ARG A 133 40.05 -8.88 20.20
N VAL A 134 39.81 -7.67 19.69
CA VAL A 134 40.82 -6.60 19.65
C VAL A 134 41.22 -6.15 21.06
N ALA A 135 40.28 -6.10 22.00
CA ALA A 135 40.57 -5.76 23.39
C ALA A 135 41.41 -6.85 24.09
N GLU A 136 41.16 -8.12 23.77
CA GLU A 136 41.88 -9.27 24.31
C GLU A 136 43.29 -9.40 23.72
N GLU A 137 43.47 -9.12 22.43
CA GLU A 137 44.79 -9.00 21.77
C GLU A 137 45.64 -7.89 22.40
N LYS A 138 45.07 -6.70 22.65
CA LYS A 138 45.78 -5.61 23.34
C LYS A 138 46.17 -5.94 24.78
N ARG A 139 45.43 -6.82 25.44
CA ARG A 139 45.70 -7.25 26.81
C ARG A 139 46.76 -8.34 26.88
N THR A 140 46.99 -9.05 25.76
CA THR A 140 47.90 -10.18 25.63
C THR A 140 49.21 -9.84 24.90
N ASP A 141 49.40 -8.57 24.51
CA ASP A 141 50.66 -8.06 23.95
C ASP A 141 51.50 -7.31 25.00
N PRO A 142 52.39 -7.99 25.75
CA PRO A 142 53.34 -7.36 26.64
C PRO A 142 54.62 -6.99 25.85
N GLY A 143 54.58 -5.93 25.06
CA GLY A 143 55.83 -5.31 24.63
C GLY A 143 55.80 -4.55 23.33
N ASP A 144 55.76 -3.22 23.44
CA ASP A 144 56.70 -2.40 22.66
C ASP A 144 57.24 -1.27 23.54
N HIS A 145 58.36 -1.55 24.20
CA HIS A 145 59.28 -0.55 24.71
C HIS A 145 60.37 -0.36 23.65
N ARG A 146 60.30 0.73 22.88
CA ARG A 146 61.47 1.42 22.34
C ARG A 146 61.24 2.93 22.26
#